data_AF-A0A3S9VYE0-F1
#
_entry.id   AF-A0A3S9VYE0-F1
#
_cell.length_a   1.000
_cell.length_b   1.000
_cell.length_c   1.000
_cell.angle_alpha   90.00
_cell.angle_beta   90.00
_cell.angle_gamma   90.00
#
_symmetry.space_group_name_H-M   'P 1'
#
loop_
_entity.id
_entity.type
_entity.pdbx_description
1 polymer ?
#
loop_
_entity_poly.entity_id
_entity_poly.type
_entity_poly.pdbx_seq_one_letter_code
_entity_poly.pdbx_strand_id
1 'polypeptide(L)'
;MELFMMREELSLQEKLEYRNILNGIGEILLRLNFLGQYQVISDLLNLLDKNEDMIFIKELNGVNMWGGAGAVWEVGIQEKKDEITFINKLIELIDFMETTNVLGRGIKSIKRILSSIKQVT
;
A
#
# COMPACT_ATOMS: atom_id res chain seq x y z
N MET A 1 23.41 -17.66 0.31
CA MET A 1 22.45 -16.93 -0.54
C MET A 1 21.09 -17.27 0.03
N GLU A 2 20.56 -16.44 0.94
CA GLU A 2 19.26 -16.72 1.55
C GLU A 2 18.18 -16.62 0.47
N LEU A 3 17.50 -17.74 0.19
CA LEU A 3 16.23 -17.71 -0.51
C LEU A 3 15.28 -16.87 0.36
N PHE A 4 14.95 -15.67 -0.10
CA PHE A 4 13.83 -14.91 0.42
C PHE A 4 12.57 -15.71 0.04
N MET A 5 12.15 -16.64 0.91
CA MET A 5 10.90 -17.37 0.72
C MET A 5 9.78 -16.33 0.81
N MET A 6 9.23 -15.94 -0.35
CA MET A 6 8.04 -15.11 -0.38
C MET A 6 6.94 -15.89 0.33
N ARG A 7 6.36 -15.28 1.35
CA ARG A 7 5.21 -15.82 2.03
C ARG A 7 4.11 -16.13 1.02
N GLU A 8 3.54 -17.32 1.09
CA GLU A 8 2.60 -17.81 0.08
C GLU A 8 1.13 -17.62 0.48
N GLU A 9 0.86 -17.49 1.78
CA GLU A 9 -0.51 -17.43 2.32
C GLU A 9 -0.67 -16.41 3.45
N LEU A 10 -1.84 -15.78 3.50
CA LEU A 10 -2.29 -14.88 4.56
C LEU A 10 -3.39 -15.56 5.38
N SER A 11 -3.37 -15.36 6.69
CA SER A 11 -4.50 -15.75 7.54
C SER A 11 -5.73 -14.88 7.26
N LEU A 12 -6.91 -15.37 7.64
CA LEU A 12 -8.15 -14.61 7.51
C LEU A 12 -8.07 -13.23 8.19
N GLN A 13 -7.48 -13.17 9.38
CA GLN A 13 -7.35 -11.91 10.12
C GLN A 13 -6.46 -10.91 9.36
N GLU A 14 -5.37 -11.39 8.76
CA GLU A 14 -4.49 -10.51 7.96
C GLU A 14 -5.17 -10.03 6.69
N LYS A 15 -5.96 -10.88 6.02
CA LYS A 15 -6.75 -10.47 4.85
C LYS A 15 -7.76 -9.37 5.19
N LEU A 16 -8.44 -9.50 6.34
CA LEU A 16 -9.37 -8.48 6.82
C LEU A 16 -8.67 -7.16 7.11
N GLU A 17 -7.50 -7.22 7.75
CA GLU A 17 -6.74 -6.02 8.07
C GLU A 17 -6.19 -5.33 6.82
N TYR A 18 -5.61 -6.09 5.88
CA TYR A 18 -5.20 -5.55 4.58
C TYR A 18 -6.35 -4.88 3.85
N ARG A 19 -7.52 -5.53 3.81
CA ARG A 19 -8.72 -4.95 3.20
C ARG A 19 -9.11 -3.63 3.85
N ASN A 20 -9.12 -3.54 5.18
CA ASN A 20 -9.48 -2.32 5.89
C ASN A 20 -8.54 -1.16 5.54
N ILE A 21 -7.23 -1.42 5.54
CA ILE A 21 -6.21 -0.40 5.23
C ILE A 21 -6.34 0.03 3.76
N LEU A 22 -6.42 -0.93 2.83
CA LEU A 22 -6.51 -0.68 1.39
C LEU A 22 -7.80 0.06 1.02
N ASN A 23 -8.94 -0.28 1.63
CA ASN A 23 -10.18 0.48 1.45
C ASN A 23 -10.00 1.94 1.86
N GLY A 24 -9.36 2.21 3.01
CA GLY A 24 -9.09 3.58 3.44
C GLY A 24 -8.21 4.37 2.46
N ILE A 25 -7.21 3.73 1.86
CA ILE A 25 -6.39 4.32 0.80
C ILE A 25 -7.25 4.59 -0.45
N GLY A 26 -8.01 3.58 -0.88
CA GLY A 26 -8.86 3.63 -2.08
C GLY A 26 -9.94 4.71 -1.99
N GLU A 27 -10.59 4.87 -0.84
CA GLU A 27 -11.60 5.91 -0.60
C GLU A 27 -11.02 7.32 -0.78
N ILE A 28 -9.81 7.58 -0.29
CA ILE A 28 -9.14 8.87 -0.45
C ILE A 28 -8.81 9.12 -1.93
N LEU A 29 -8.23 8.13 -2.60
CA LEU A 29 -7.87 8.23 -4.02
C LEU A 29 -9.10 8.46 -4.89
N LEU A 30 -10.18 7.73 -4.65
CA LEU A 30 -11.43 7.86 -5.38
C LEU A 30 -12.07 9.23 -5.15
N ARG A 31 -12.16 9.68 -3.89
CA ARG A 31 -12.70 11.00 -3.52
C ARG A 31 -11.93 12.15 -4.18
N LEU A 32 -10.61 12.02 -4.29
CA LEU A 32 -9.73 13.02 -4.89
C LEU A 32 -9.51 12.81 -6.41
N ASN A 33 -10.24 11.87 -7.02
CA ASN A 33 -10.21 11.57 -8.46
C ASN A 33 -8.85 11.07 -8.99
N PHE A 34 -8.04 10.41 -8.16
CA PHE A 34 -6.84 9.67 -8.57
C PHE A 34 -7.20 8.27 -9.08
N LEU A 35 -7.93 8.23 -10.20
CA LEU A 35 -8.55 6.99 -10.69
C LEU A 35 -7.55 5.89 -11.06
N GLY A 36 -6.36 6.25 -11.58
CA GLY A 36 -5.32 5.29 -11.93
C GLY A 36 -4.77 4.55 -10.71
N GLN A 37 -4.43 5.29 -9.66
CA GLN A 37 -3.96 4.73 -8.40
C GLN A 37 -5.08 4.00 -7.65
N TYR A 38 -6.32 4.52 -7.72
CA TYR A 38 -7.48 3.81 -7.19
C TYR A 38 -7.67 2.44 -7.85
N GLN A 39 -7.48 2.32 -9.16
CA GLN A 39 -7.59 1.04 -9.86
C GLN A 39 -6.59 0.02 -9.32
N VAL A 40 -5.34 0.42 -9.06
CA VAL A 40 -4.33 -0.45 -8.45
C VAL A 40 -4.80 -0.98 -7.09
N ILE A 41 -5.38 -0.12 -6.26
CA ILE A 41 -5.93 -0.53 -4.96
C ILE A 41 -7.13 -1.47 -5.13
N SER A 42 -8.02 -1.19 -6.08
CA SER A 42 -9.17 -2.04 -6.39
C SER A 42 -8.74 -3.43 -6.86
N ASP A 43 -7.69 -3.51 -7.68
CA ASP A 43 -7.13 -4.78 -8.16
C ASP A 43 -6.55 -5.59 -7.00
N LEU A 44 -5.83 -4.96 -6.07
CA LEU A 44 -5.34 -5.63 -4.86
C LEU A 44 -6.47 -6.18 -3.98
N LEU A 45 -7.55 -5.42 -3.80
CA LEU A 45 -8.73 -5.86 -3.06
C LEU A 45 -9.40 -7.07 -3.74
N ASN A 46 -9.51 -7.05 -5.07
CA ASN A 46 -10.04 -8.17 -5.85
C ASN A 46 -9.20 -9.44 -5.70
N LEU A 47 -7.87 -9.33 -5.62
CA LEU A 47 -6.98 -10.47 -5.37
C LEU A 47 -7.21 -11.07 -3.97
N LEU A 48 -7.40 -10.23 -2.95
CA LEU A 48 -7.77 -10.69 -1.60
C LEU A 48 -9.13 -11.41 -1.59
N ASP A 49 -10.14 -10.87 -2.29
CA ASP A 49 -11.47 -11.49 -2.41
C ASP A 49 -11.44 -12.86 -3.06
N LYS A 50 -10.55 -13.05 -4.04
CA LYS A 50 -10.36 -14.33 -4.74
C LYS A 50 -9.44 -15.30 -3.99
N ASN A 51 -8.89 -14.91 -2.84
CA ASN A 51 -7.87 -15.66 -2.11
C ASN A 51 -6.61 -15.95 -2.95
N GLU A 52 -6.24 -15.03 -3.84
CA GLU A 52 -5.04 -15.13 -4.67
C GLU A 52 -3.82 -14.55 -3.93
N ASP A 53 -3.54 -15.06 -2.73
CA ASP A 53 -2.60 -14.46 -1.76
C ASP A 53 -1.19 -14.25 -2.32
N MET A 54 -0.65 -15.23 -3.05
CA MET A 54 0.67 -15.11 -3.68
C MET A 54 0.71 -13.97 -4.71
N ILE A 55 -0.34 -13.82 -5.52
CA ILE A 55 -0.44 -12.75 -6.52
C ILE A 55 -0.65 -11.42 -5.81
N PHE A 56 -1.52 -11.37 -4.80
CA PHE A 56 -1.72 -10.20 -3.95
C PHE A 56 -0.40 -9.71 -3.34
N ILE A 57 0.38 -10.59 -2.70
CA ILE A 57 1.66 -10.22 -2.07
C ILE A 57 2.65 -9.72 -3.12
N LYS A 58 2.70 -10.34 -4.29
CA LYS A 58 3.56 -9.93 -5.39
C LYS A 58 3.20 -8.52 -5.89
N GLU A 59 1.92 -8.28 -6.18
CA GLU A 59 1.43 -7.00 -6.70
C GLU A 59 1.50 -5.91 -5.63
N LEU A 60 1.22 -6.24 -4.37
CA LEU A 60 1.37 -5.34 -3.23
C LEU A 60 2.81 -4.85 -3.11
N ASN A 61 3.80 -5.69 -3.40
CA ASN A 61 5.23 -5.31 -3.44
C ASN A 61 5.69 -4.78 -4.81
N GLY A 62 4.76 -4.61 -5.75
CA GLY A 62 5.04 -4.26 -7.12
C GLY A 62 5.37 -2.78 -7.34
N VAL A 63 5.82 -2.50 -8.57
CA VAL A 63 6.17 -1.14 -9.01
C VAL A 63 4.96 -0.19 -8.95
N ASN A 64 3.76 -0.66 -9.27
CA ASN A 64 2.55 0.17 -9.22
C ASN A 64 2.25 0.70 -7.81
N MET A 65 2.67 -0.01 -6.76
CA MET A 65 2.53 0.43 -5.38
C MET A 65 3.67 1.35 -4.94
N TRP A 66 4.92 1.01 -5.28
CA TRP A 66 6.10 1.58 -4.62
C TRP A 66 7.16 2.17 -5.56
N GLY A 67 7.13 1.85 -6.85
CA GLY A 67 8.24 2.11 -7.76
C GLY A 67 7.85 2.85 -9.04
N GLY A 68 8.46 4.02 -9.25
CA GLY A 68 8.39 4.75 -10.50
C GLY A 68 7.27 5.78 -10.56
N ALA A 69 7.35 6.62 -11.60
CA ALA A 69 6.44 7.73 -11.82
C ALA A 69 4.98 7.24 -11.88
N GLY A 70 4.15 7.76 -10.97
CA GLY A 70 2.72 7.47 -10.94
C GLY A 70 2.33 6.26 -10.08
N ALA A 71 3.27 5.69 -9.32
CA ALA A 71 2.97 4.73 -8.27
C ALA A 71 1.93 5.30 -7.27
N VAL A 72 1.21 4.42 -6.56
CA VAL A 72 0.13 4.83 -5.65
C VAL A 72 0.55 5.90 -4.65
N TRP A 73 1.77 5.81 -4.12
CA TRP A 73 2.26 6.77 -3.13
C TRP A 73 2.70 8.13 -3.70
N GLU A 74 2.87 8.25 -5.03
CA GLU A 74 3.34 9.45 -5.72
C GLU A 74 2.18 10.35 -6.22
N VAL A 75 1.16 10.57 -5.37
CA VAL A 75 0.06 11.47 -5.69
C VAL A 75 0.27 12.85 -5.07
N GLY A 76 0.14 13.91 -5.87
CA GLY A 76 0.22 15.29 -5.41
C GLY A 76 -1.12 15.78 -4.87
N ILE A 77 -1.34 15.64 -3.56
CA ILE A 77 -2.57 16.10 -2.88
C ILE A 77 -2.39 17.55 -2.41
N GLN A 78 -3.25 18.46 -2.87
CA GLN A 78 -3.15 19.88 -2.54
C GLN A 78 -3.65 20.22 -1.14
N GLU A 79 -4.71 19.56 -0.69
CA GLU A 79 -5.28 19.80 0.64
C GLU A 79 -4.44 19.08 1.70
N LYS A 80 -3.75 19.86 2.53
CA LYS A 80 -2.85 19.37 3.58
C LYS A 80 -3.49 18.30 4.47
N LYS A 81 -4.75 18.49 4.86
CA LYS A 81 -5.43 17.51 5.72
C LYS A 81 -5.55 16.14 5.03
N ASP A 82 -5.93 16.16 3.75
CA ASP A 82 -6.12 14.95 2.96
C ASP A 82 -4.77 14.26 2.66
N GLU A 83 -3.73 15.05 2.41
CA GLU A 83 -2.35 14.55 2.22
C GLU A 83 -1.87 13.81 3.48
N ILE A 84 -2.02 14.41 4.66
CA ILE A 84 -1.63 13.78 5.92
C ILE A 84 -2.43 12.49 6.16
N THR A 85 -3.74 12.50 5.92
CA THR A 85 -4.56 11.30 6.09
C THR A 85 -4.13 10.18 5.13
N PHE A 86 -3.83 10.52 3.87
CA PHE A 86 -3.34 9.57 2.89
C PHE A 86 -1.98 8.96 3.28
N ILE A 87 -1.02 9.82 3.65
CA ILE A 87 0.31 9.40 4.09
C ILE A 87 0.22 8.48 5.32
N ASN A 88 -0.63 8.80 6.29
CA ASN A 88 -0.82 7.95 7.46
C ASN A 88 -1.32 6.56 7.08
N LYS A 89 -2.25 6.45 6.12
CA LYS A 89 -2.75 5.16 5.63
C LYS A 89 -1.69 4.35 4.89
N LEU A 90 -0.81 5.00 4.13
CA LEU A 90 0.35 4.33 3.52
C LEU A 90 1.36 3.84 4.56
N ILE A 91 1.65 4.63 5.58
CA ILE A 91 2.54 4.21 6.67
C ILE A 91 1.93 3.04 7.44
N GLU A 92 0.63 3.09 7.74
CA GLU A 92 -0.12 2.00 8.37
C GLU A 92 -0.04 0.70 7.54
N LEU A 93 -0.17 0.80 6.21
CA LEU A 93 0.04 -0.35 5.31
C LEU A 93 1.46 -0.91 5.42
N ILE A 94 2.48 -0.05 5.39
CA ILE A 94 3.88 -0.47 5.48
C ILE A 94 4.18 -1.12 6.84
N ASP A 95 3.67 -0.54 7.93
CA ASP A 95 3.77 -1.10 9.27
C ASP A 95 3.15 -2.50 9.32
N PHE A 96 1.97 -2.67 8.71
CA PHE A 96 1.30 -3.97 8.67
C PHE A 96 2.03 -4.99 7.76
N MET A 97 2.66 -4.53 6.67
CA MET A 97 3.53 -5.35 5.84
C MET A 97 4.77 -5.84 6.60
N GLU A 98 5.31 -5.02 7.51
CA GLU A 98 6.42 -5.39 8.39
C GLU A 98 5.99 -6.46 9.40
N THR A 99 4.83 -6.30 10.05
CA THR A 99 4.35 -7.27 11.05
C THR A 99 4.01 -8.63 10.44
N THR A 100 3.56 -8.65 9.20
CA THR A 100 3.18 -9.86 8.46
C THR A 100 4.32 -10.47 7.62
N ASN A 101 5.54 -9.90 7.70
CA ASN A 101 6.72 -10.34 6.96
C ASN A 101 6.54 -10.41 5.42
N VAL A 102 5.71 -9.54 4.85
CA VAL A 102 5.54 -9.44 3.38
C VAL A 102 6.30 -8.27 2.77
N LEU A 103 7.01 -7.48 3.57
CA LEU A 103 7.67 -6.27 3.12
C LEU A 103 8.82 -6.52 2.13
N GLY A 104 8.67 -6.00 0.91
CA GLY A 104 9.67 -5.99 -0.15
C GLY A 104 10.83 -5.01 0.08
N ARG A 105 11.90 -5.21 -0.69
CA ARG A 105 13.10 -4.37 -0.61
C ARG A 105 12.79 -2.96 -1.14
N GLY A 106 13.25 -1.93 -0.43
CA GLY A 106 13.10 -0.52 -0.84
C GLY A 106 11.92 0.21 -0.21
N ILE A 107 10.88 -0.50 0.23
CA ILE A 107 9.69 0.11 0.84
C ILE A 107 10.03 0.86 2.15
N LYS A 108 11.02 0.38 2.91
CA LYS A 108 11.54 1.08 4.10
C LYS A 108 12.06 2.49 3.80
N SER A 109 12.62 2.71 2.62
CA SER A 109 13.09 4.04 2.21
C SER A 109 11.89 4.95 1.91
N ILE A 110 10.84 4.42 1.27
CA ILE A 110 9.60 5.16 1.00
C ILE A 110 8.91 5.55 2.31
N LYS A 111 8.82 4.64 3.30
CA LYS A 111 8.31 4.94 4.64
C LYS A 111 8.99 6.16 5.26
N ARG A 112 10.32 6.27 5.09
CA ARG A 112 11.11 7.40 5.59
C ARG A 112 10.74 8.70 4.88
N ILE A 113 10.61 8.67 3.55
CA ILE A 113 10.19 9.82 2.74
C ILE A 113 8.80 10.30 3.19
N LEU A 114 7.83 9.39 3.26
CA LEU A 114 6.48 9.66 3.73
C LEU A 114 6.46 10.29 5.13
N SER A 115 7.28 9.76 6.04
CA SER A 115 7.40 10.30 7.41
C SER A 115 7.98 11.72 7.43
N SER A 116 8.89 12.04 6.50
CA SER A 116 9.45 13.39 6.38
C SER A 116 8.44 14.38 5.81
N ILE A 117 7.66 14.00 4.79
CA ILE A 117 6.60 14.86 4.21
C ILE A 117 5.61 15.27 5.30
N LYS A 118 5.13 14.29 6.09
CA LYS A 118 4.20 14.51 7.21
C LYS A 118 4.66 15.57 8.23
N GLN A 119 5.96 15.78 8.42
CA GLN A 119 6.49 16.76 9.38
C GLN A 119 6.57 18.18 8.83
N VAL A 120 6.61 18.32 7.49
CA VAL A 120 6.78 19.60 6.80
C VAL A 120 5.44 20.14 6.32
N THR A 121 4.47 19.26 6.04
CA THR A 121 3.12 19.67 5.68
C THR A 121 2.44 20.34 6.86
#